data_AF-A0AAE4KKW4-F1
#
_entry.id   AF-A0AAE4KKW4-F1
#
_cell.length_a   1.000
_cell.length_b   1.000
_cell.length_c   1.000
_cell.angle_alpha   90.00
_cell.angle_beta   90.00
_cell.angle_gamma   90.00
#
_symmetry.space_group_name_H-M   'P 1'
#
loop_
_entity.id
_entity.type
_entity.pdbx_description
1 polymer ?
#
loop_
_entity_poly.entity_id
_entity_poly.type
_entity_poly.pdbx_seq_one_letter_code
_entity_poly.pdbx_strand_id
1 'polypeptide(L)' 'MNATVEKVGTSNYVKGAFTYHRCLVTADGWYVWLPVDGKKQPRFLCREGREGREPI' A
#
# COMPACT_ATOMS: atom_id res chain seq x y z
N MET A 1 -4.18 5.78 -5.22
CA MET A 1 -3.39 5.69 -6.46
C MET A 1 -2.53 4.44 -6.35
N ASN A 2 -2.75 3.40 -7.18
CA ASN A 2 -2.02 2.12 -7.10
C ASN A 2 -1.81 1.55 -8.51
N ALA A 3 -0.81 0.70 -8.69
CA ALA A 3 -0.66 -0.20 -9.84
C ALA A 3 -0.56 -1.64 -9.31
N THR A 4 -1.34 -2.56 -9.85
CA THR A 4 -1.40 -3.94 -9.30
C THR A 4 -0.28 -4.79 -9.86
N VAL A 5 0.32 -5.63 -9.02
CA VAL A 5 1.50 -6.44 -9.38
C VAL A 5 1.21 -7.42 -10.53
N GLU A 6 -0.03 -7.89 -10.64
CA GLU A 6 -0.48 -8.85 -11.65
C GLU A 6 -0.45 -8.25 -13.07
N LYS A 7 -0.58 -6.92 -13.20
CA LYS A 7 -0.67 -6.24 -14.50
C LYS A 7 0.45 -5.25 -14.76
N VAL A 8 1.28 -4.94 -13.77
CA VAL A 8 2.26 -3.86 -13.87
C VAL A 8 3.29 -4.08 -15.00
N GLY A 9 3.62 -5.34 -15.32
CA GLY A 9 4.54 -5.69 -16.41
C GLY A 9 3.94 -5.69 -17.82
N THR A 10 2.61 -5.76 -17.95
CA THR A 10 1.93 -5.90 -19.26
C THR A 10 1.04 -4.73 -19.62
N SER A 11 0.66 -3.90 -18.64
CA SER A 11 -0.20 -2.73 -18.83
C SER A 11 0.41 -1.71 -19.79
N ASN A 12 -0.33 -1.30 -20.82
CA ASN A 12 0.09 -0.22 -21.71
C ASN A 12 0.30 1.13 -20.99
N TYR A 13 -0.31 1.32 -19.81
CA TYR A 13 -0.19 2.55 -19.04
C TYR A 13 1.09 2.61 -18.19
N VAL A 14 1.48 1.50 -17.55
CA VAL A 14 2.59 1.52 -16.54
C VAL A 14 3.78 0.61 -16.86
N LYS A 15 3.73 -0.22 -17.91
CA LYS A 15 4.84 -1.15 -18.22
C LYS A 15 6.19 -0.45 -18.42
N GLY A 16 6.19 0.72 -19.07
CA GLY A 16 7.43 1.48 -19.27
C GLY A 16 8.04 1.95 -17.95
N ALA A 17 7.22 2.51 -17.06
CA ALA A 17 7.65 2.94 -15.73
C ALA A 17 8.15 1.74 -14.89
N PHE A 18 7.46 0.59 -14.98
CA PHE A 18 7.87 -0.61 -14.24
C PHE A 18 9.18 -1.22 -14.73
N THR A 19 9.45 -1.20 -16.03
CA THR A 19 10.69 -1.77 -16.57
C THR A 19 11.90 -0.89 -16.29
N TYR A 20 11.76 0.44 -16.40
CA TYR A 20 12.92 1.34 -16.44
C TYR A 20 13.03 2.33 -15.27
N HIS A 21 11.94 2.54 -14.51
CA HIS A 21 11.84 3.63 -13.53
C HIS A 21 11.32 3.16 -12.17
N ARG A 22 11.75 1.97 -11.73
CA ARG A 22 11.40 1.44 -10.40
C ARG A 22 11.98 2.33 -9.31
N CYS A 23 11.18 2.57 -8.28
CA CYS A 23 11.60 3.28 -7.08
C CYS A 23 11.06 2.58 -5.83
N LEU A 24 11.62 2.93 -4.69
CA LEU A 24 11.08 2.57 -3.37
C LEU A 24 10.45 3.82 -2.77
N VAL A 25 9.22 3.68 -2.27
CA VAL A 25 8.54 4.72 -1.50
C VAL A 25 8.66 4.34 -0.04
N THR A 26 9.50 5.06 0.71
CA THR A 26 9.66 4.84 2.15
C THR A 26 8.46 5.41 2.91
N ALA A 27 7.97 4.67 3.90
CA ALA A 27 6.90 5.12 4.78
C ALA A 27 7.00 4.44 6.15
N ASP A 28 6.49 5.10 7.19
CA ASP A 28 6.35 4.48 8.51
C ASP A 28 5.21 3.44 8.57
N GLY A 29 4.27 3.54 7.64
CA GLY A 29 3.08 2.70 7.53
C GLY A 29 2.07 3.32 6.54
N TRP A 30 0.87 2.75 6.45
CA TRP A 30 -0.22 3.28 5.62
C TRP A 30 -1.57 3.11 6.31
N TYR A 31 -2.54 3.94 5.93
CA TYR A 31 -3.91 3.82 6.43
C TYR A 31 -4.76 2.95 5.51
N VAL A 32 -5.63 2.15 6.11
CA VAL A 32 -6.71 1.42 5.43
C VAL A 32 -8.05 1.80 6.05
N TRP A 33 -9.12 1.66 5.26
CA TRP A 33 -10.49 1.86 5.74
C TRP A 33 -11.16 0.51 5.89
N LEU A 34 -11.49 0.14 7.13
CA LEU A 34 -12.23 -1.08 7.42
C LEU A 34 -13.73 -0.77 7.49
N PRO A 35 -14.58 -1.62 6.89
CA PRO A 35 -16.02 -1.53 7.11
C PRO A 35 -16.34 -2.07 8.52
N VAL A 36 -16.84 -1.19 9.40
CA VAL A 36 -17.29 -1.54 10.76
C VAL A 36 -18.66 -0.92 10.97
N ASP A 37 -19.66 -1.75 11.22
CA ASP A 37 -21.06 -1.35 11.42
C ASP A 37 -21.59 -0.40 10.33
N GLY A 38 -21.27 -0.71 9.07
CA GLY A 38 -21.67 0.10 7.90
C GLY A 38 -20.92 1.43 7.75
N LYS A 39 -19.93 1.72 8.60
CA LYS A 39 -19.08 2.91 8.54
C LYS A 39 -17.66 2.55 8.13
N LYS A 40 -16.90 3.56 7.67
CA LYS A 40 -15.47 3.42 7.36
C LYS A 40 -14.65 3.83 8.58
N GLN A 41 -13.96 2.88 9.20
CA GLN A 41 -13.03 3.15 10.29
C GLN A 41 -11.59 3.20 9.76
N PRO A 42 -10.83 4.28 10.02
CA PRO A 42 -9.43 4.35 9.61
C PRO A 42 -8.59 3.49 10.54
N ARG A 43 -7.71 2.67 9.98
CA ARG A 43 -6.71 1.89 10.72
C ARG A 43 -5.32 2.16 10.14
N PHE A 44 -4.37 2.51 11.01
CA PHE A 44 -2.97 2.60 10.62
C PHE A 44 -2.33 1.20 10.64
N LEU A 45 -1.63 0.86 9.57
CA LEU A 45 -0.87 -0.39 9.41
C LEU A 45 0.62 -0.05 9.39
N CYS A 46 1.41 -0.71 10.24
CA CYS A 46 2.86 -0.58 10.24
C CYS A 46 3.52 -1.93 10.58
N ARG A 47 4.83 -2.01 10.37
CA ARG A 47 5.63 -3.18 10.74
C ARG A 47 5.57 -3.42 12.26
N GLU A 48 5.42 -4.68 12.65
CA GLU A 48 5.47 -5.11 14.05
C GLU A 48 6.84 -4.80 14.69
N GLY A 49 6.84 -4.46 15.98
CA GLY A 49 8.05 -4.13 16.73
C GLY A 49 8.56 -2.69 16.53
N ARG A 50 7.84 -1.85 15.77
CA ARG A 50 8.00 -0.39 15.90
C ARG A 50 7.38 0.02 17.24
N GLU A 51 8.21 0.59 18.10
CA GLU A 51 7.88 0.96 19.48
C GLU A 51 6.50 1.63 19.61
N GLY A 52 5.61 1.02 20.40
CA GLY A 52 4.35 1.64 20.85
C GLY A 52 3.06 1.41 20.04
N ARG A 53 2.98 0.45 19.10
CA ARG A 53 1.71 0.18 18.38
C ARG A 53 1.37 -1.30 18.24
N GLU A 54 0.10 -1.63 18.42
CA GLU A 54 -0.42 -2.99 18.28
C GLU A 54 -0.23 -3.55 16.85
N PRO A 55 0.16 -4.84 16.71
CA PRO A 55 0.21 -5.51 15.42
C PRO A 55 -1.17 -5.64 14.75
N ILE A 56 -1.17 -6.01 13.47
CA ILE A 56 -2.33 -6.62 12.79
C ILE A 56 -2.26 -8.13 12.90
#